data_AF-A0A943Q414-F1
#
_entry.id   AF-A0A943Q414-F1
#
_cell.length_a   1.000
_cell.length_b   1.000
_cell.length_c   1.000
_cell.angle_alpha   90.00
_cell.angle_beta   90.00
_cell.angle_gamma   90.00
#
_symmetry.space_group_name_H-M   'P 1'
#
loop_
_entity.id
_entity.type
_entity.pdbx_description
1 polymer ?
#
loop_
_entity_poly.entity_id
_entity_poly.type
_entity_poly.pdbx_seq_one_letter_code
_entity_poly.pdbx_strand_id
1 'polypeptide(L)'
;MNLPNKLSLIRICLIPVFVLFFFLTALPYNYVYAAVVFAVAAVTDFLDGRIARKRGMVTNLGKFLDPIADKVLVATAFVLMLTKYEIFGLFGHDFYVAGAVCVCLILARELIISAFRQIAAANGVVLAADMLGKLKTNAQDYCVVALIASASFAGTAQKVISVIGLVLFAAAVILTVISGVSYIVKNPAVLKTEK
;
A
#
# COMPACT_ATOMS: atom_id res chain seq x y z
N MET A 1 -9.42 24.87 -6.19
CA MET A 1 -8.89 23.59 -5.67
C MET A 1 -8.10 23.84 -4.40
N ASN A 2 -8.40 23.13 -3.32
CA ASN A 2 -7.69 23.26 -2.04
C ASN A 2 -6.37 22.49 -2.07
N LEU A 3 -5.44 22.84 -1.18
CA LEU A 3 -4.12 22.21 -1.05
C LEU A 3 -4.17 20.67 -0.94
N PRO A 4 -5.11 20.04 -0.18
CA PRO A 4 -5.22 18.59 -0.11
C PRO A 4 -5.51 17.95 -1.49
N ASN A 5 -6.46 18.48 -2.26
CA ASN A 5 -6.78 17.94 -3.59
C ASN A 5 -5.61 18.03 -4.58
N LYS A 6 -4.75 19.05 -4.45
CA LYS A 6 -3.54 19.14 -5.27
C LYS A 6 -2.55 18.03 -4.90
N LEU A 7 -2.41 17.71 -3.61
CA LEU A 7 -1.54 16.63 -3.14
C LEU A 7 -2.06 15.26 -3.60
N SER A 8 -3.36 14.99 -3.53
CA SER A 8 -3.96 13.75 -4.04
C SER A 8 -3.72 13.58 -5.56
N LEU A 9 -3.87 14.65 -6.33
CA LEU A 9 -3.60 14.63 -7.78
C LEU A 9 -2.11 14.43 -8.09
N ILE A 10 -1.22 15.12 -7.37
CA ILE A 10 0.23 14.90 -7.49
C ILE A 10 0.54 13.43 -7.23
N ARG A 11 -0.06 12.81 -6.22
CA ARG A 11 0.15 11.38 -5.93
C ARG A 11 -0.25 10.49 -7.09
N ILE A 12 -1.42 10.72 -7.68
CA ILE A 12 -1.87 9.97 -8.87
C ILE A 12 -0.88 10.16 -10.02
N CYS A 13 -0.37 11.38 -10.22
CA CYS A 13 0.66 11.65 -11.22
C CYS A 13 2.03 11.01 -10.90
N LEU A 14 2.35 10.77 -9.62
CA LEU A 14 3.57 10.08 -9.21
C LEU A 14 3.53 8.58 -9.51
N ILE A 15 2.35 7.96 -9.68
CA ILE A 15 2.24 6.53 -10.00
C ILE A 15 2.88 6.21 -11.36
N PRO A 16 2.57 6.90 -12.48
CA PRO A 16 3.29 6.72 -13.74
C PRO A 16 4.80 7.00 -13.64
N VAL A 17 5.20 7.99 -12.84
CA VAL A 17 6.62 8.33 -12.63
C VAL A 17 7.33 7.20 -11.88
N PHE A 18 6.69 6.62 -10.87
CA PHE A 18 7.17 5.43 -10.16
C PHE A 18 7.37 4.26 -11.13
N VAL A 19 6.37 3.96 -11.97
CA VAL A 19 6.45 2.90 -12.98
C VAL A 19 7.59 3.17 -13.97
N LEU A 20 7.75 4.41 -14.41
CA LEU A 20 8.83 4.81 -15.31
C LEU A 20 10.19 4.51 -14.69
N PHE A 21 10.47 4.99 -13.48
CA PHE A 21 11.75 4.70 -12.81
C PHE A 21 11.95 3.21 -12.57
N PHE A 22 10.89 2.46 -12.26
CA PHE A 22 10.99 1.01 -12.05
C PHE A 22 11.50 0.28 -13.32
N PHE A 23 11.10 0.72 -14.51
CA PHE A 23 11.50 0.10 -15.78
C PHE A 23 12.61 0.81 -16.54
N LEU A 24 13.08 1.97 -16.08
CA LEU A 24 14.15 2.74 -16.72
C LEU A 24 15.53 2.12 -16.44
N THR A 25 15.81 0.95 -17.03
CA THR A 25 17.04 0.19 -16.81
C THR A 25 18.31 0.88 -17.31
N ALA A 26 18.18 1.87 -18.20
CA ALA A 26 19.31 2.69 -18.64
C ALA A 26 19.86 3.62 -17.54
N LEU A 27 19.07 3.88 -16.49
CA LEU A 27 19.48 4.71 -15.37
C LEU A 27 20.05 3.81 -14.25
N PRO A 28 21.30 4.03 -13.78
CA PRO A 28 21.82 3.28 -12.64
C PRO A 28 20.98 3.57 -11.39
N TYR A 29 20.78 2.59 -10.52
CA TYR A 29 19.94 2.72 -9.30
C TYR A 29 18.47 3.09 -9.57
N ASN A 30 17.94 2.73 -10.74
CA ASN A 30 16.55 2.94 -11.13
C ASN A 30 15.54 2.49 -10.05
N TYR A 31 15.77 1.36 -9.38
CA TYR A 31 14.88 0.89 -8.31
C TYR A 31 14.97 1.75 -7.05
N VAL A 32 16.12 2.32 -6.70
CA VAL A 32 16.20 3.29 -5.59
C VAL A 32 15.37 4.53 -5.91
N TYR A 33 15.48 5.07 -7.14
CA TYR A 33 14.65 6.20 -7.55
C TYR A 33 13.16 5.85 -7.52
N ALA A 34 12.77 4.65 -7.96
CA ALA A 34 11.40 4.17 -7.86
C ALA A 34 10.95 4.08 -6.39
N ALA A 35 11.77 3.53 -5.50
CA ALA A 35 11.48 3.44 -4.07
C ALA A 35 11.33 4.82 -3.42
N VAL A 36 12.15 5.80 -3.81
CA VAL A 36 12.04 7.20 -3.34
C VAL A 36 10.74 7.83 -3.82
N VAL A 37 10.37 7.67 -5.10
CA VAL A 37 9.10 8.19 -5.63
C VAL A 37 7.91 7.57 -4.90
N PHE A 38 7.93 6.25 -4.68
CA PHE A 38 6.91 5.56 -3.89
C PHE A 38 6.84 6.12 -2.46
N ALA A 39 7.98 6.27 -1.79
CA ALA A 39 8.03 6.79 -0.42
C ALA A 39 7.49 8.23 -0.33
N VAL A 40 7.83 9.10 -1.29
CA VAL A 40 7.28 10.45 -1.37
C VAL A 40 5.77 10.41 -1.57
N ALA A 41 5.28 9.56 -2.48
CA ALA A 41 3.85 9.41 -2.74
C ALA A 41 3.09 8.91 -1.48
N ALA A 42 3.63 7.91 -0.77
CA ALA A 42 3.05 7.39 0.47
C ALA A 42 3.05 8.45 1.60
N VAL A 43 4.16 9.19 1.77
CA VAL A 43 4.24 10.25 2.79
C VAL A 43 3.27 11.40 2.49
N THR A 44 3.07 11.75 1.21
CA THR A 44 2.11 12.80 0.85
C THR A 44 0.67 12.46 1.28
N ASP A 45 0.26 11.19 1.26
CA ASP A 45 -1.04 10.73 1.80
C ASP A 45 -1.20 10.97 3.30
N PHE A 46 -0.16 10.64 4.04
CA PHE A 46 -0.22 10.83 5.47
C PHE A 46 -0.36 12.31 5.84
N LEU A 47 0.32 13.18 5.08
CA LEU A 47 0.33 14.62 5.30
C LEU A 47 -0.98 15.28 4.84
N ASP A 48 -1.51 14.94 3.66
CA ASP A 48 -2.74 15.55 3.15
C ASP A 48 -3.96 15.23 4.02
N GLY A 49 -4.11 13.97 4.46
CA GLY A 49 -5.18 13.56 5.35
C GLY A 49 -5.08 14.21 6.73
N ARG A 50 -3.87 14.51 7.21
CA ARG A 50 -3.67 15.26 8.47
C ARG A 50 -4.02 16.74 8.30
N ILE A 51 -3.57 17.37 7.22
CA ILE A 51 -3.79 18.80 6.95
C ILE A 51 -5.28 19.08 6.67
N ALA A 52 -5.94 18.23 5.87
CA ALA A 52 -7.35 18.37 5.54
C ALA A 52 -8.24 18.29 6.79
N ARG A 53 -7.97 17.31 7.67
CA ARG A 53 -8.68 17.16 8.95
C ARG A 53 -8.42 18.32 9.90
N LYS A 54 -7.16 18.78 10.03
CA LYS A 54 -6.79 19.87 10.95
C LYS A 54 -7.34 21.23 10.52
N ARG A 55 -7.51 21.47 9.22
CA ARG A 55 -7.96 22.76 8.68
C ARG A 55 -9.42 22.78 8.21
N GLY A 56 -10.17 21.70 8.43
CA GLY A 56 -11.58 21.59 7.99
C GLY A 56 -11.76 21.65 6.47
N MET A 57 -10.69 21.50 5.68
CA MET A 57 -10.71 21.65 4.22
C MET A 57 -11.04 20.33 3.51
N VAL A 58 -12.06 19.63 3.99
CA VAL A 58 -12.46 18.33 3.45
C VAL A 58 -13.41 18.54 2.27
N THR A 59 -13.01 18.09 1.07
CA THR A 59 -13.85 18.21 -0.14
C THR A 59 -14.39 16.84 -0.55
N ASN A 60 -15.54 16.80 -1.25
CA ASN A 60 -16.12 15.55 -1.76
C ASN A 60 -15.21 14.86 -2.77
N LEU A 61 -14.51 15.65 -3.61
CA LEU A 61 -13.54 15.13 -4.58
C LEU A 61 -12.33 14.49 -3.86
N GLY A 62 -11.79 15.13 -2.82
CA GLY A 62 -10.68 14.57 -2.04
C GLY A 62 -11.09 13.28 -1.33
N LYS A 63 -12.26 13.26 -0.67
CA LYS A 63 -12.83 12.04 -0.04
C LYS A 63 -12.94 10.86 -1.01
N PHE A 64 -13.19 11.12 -2.28
CA PHE A 64 -13.27 10.10 -3.32
C PHE A 64 -11.89 9.70 -3.86
N LEU A 65 -11.01 10.66 -4.14
CA LEU A 65 -9.70 10.39 -4.73
C LEU A 65 -8.69 9.78 -3.75
N ASP A 66 -8.70 10.19 -2.48
CA ASP A 66 -7.68 9.76 -1.50
C ASP A 66 -7.66 8.23 -1.31
N PRO A 67 -8.82 7.56 -1.08
CA PRO A 67 -8.83 6.09 -0.93
C PRO A 67 -8.45 5.36 -2.22
N ILE A 68 -8.73 5.95 -3.39
CA ILE A 68 -8.41 5.35 -4.69
C ILE A 68 -6.90 5.46 -4.93
N ALA A 69 -6.33 6.65 -4.77
CA ALA A 69 -4.91 6.91 -5.02
C ALA A 69 -4.01 6.03 -4.13
N ASP A 70 -4.36 5.89 -2.84
CA ASP A 70 -3.69 4.98 -1.90
C ASP A 70 -3.67 3.53 -2.41
N LYS A 71 -4.84 2.99 -2.74
CA LYS A 71 -5.00 1.59 -3.16
C LYS A 71 -4.31 1.32 -4.50
N VAL A 72 -4.38 2.25 -5.45
CA VAL A 72 -3.75 2.09 -6.77
C VAL A 72 -2.22 2.15 -6.67
N LEU A 73 -1.66 3.05 -5.86
CA LEU A 73 -0.21 3.17 -5.67
C LEU A 73 0.38 1.86 -5.14
N VAL A 74 -0.18 1.36 -4.05
CA VAL A 74 0.27 0.13 -3.38
C VAL A 74 0.04 -1.11 -4.24
N ALA A 75 -1.12 -1.21 -4.91
CA ALA A 75 -1.38 -2.30 -5.84
C ALA A 75 -0.40 -2.31 -7.01
N THR A 76 -0.11 -1.14 -7.57
CA THR A 76 0.87 -0.99 -8.65
C THR A 76 2.25 -1.45 -8.17
N ALA A 77 2.71 -1.00 -7.00
CA ALA A 77 4.00 -1.41 -6.46
C ALA A 77 4.12 -2.93 -6.31
N PHE A 78 3.12 -3.58 -5.72
CA PHE A 78 3.15 -5.04 -5.60
C PHE A 78 3.12 -5.78 -6.94
N VAL A 79 2.30 -5.34 -7.89
CA VAL A 79 2.27 -5.94 -9.23
C VAL A 79 3.65 -5.82 -9.91
N LEU A 80 4.27 -4.64 -9.83
CA LEU A 80 5.61 -4.43 -10.38
C LEU A 80 6.66 -5.28 -9.68
N MET A 81 6.61 -5.41 -8.36
CA MET A 81 7.52 -6.25 -7.60
C MET A 81 7.48 -7.72 -8.04
N LEU A 82 6.29 -8.23 -8.38
CA LEU A 82 6.15 -9.59 -8.92
C LEU A 82 6.75 -9.76 -10.31
N THR A 83 6.98 -8.69 -11.08
CA THR A 83 7.66 -8.80 -12.39
C THR A 83 9.17 -9.05 -12.26
N LYS A 84 9.74 -8.93 -11.06
CA LYS A 84 11.18 -9.06 -10.81
C LYS A 84 11.45 -10.19 -9.82
N TYR A 85 11.93 -11.31 -10.35
CA TYR A 85 12.26 -12.49 -9.54
C TYR A 85 13.21 -12.17 -8.38
N GLU A 86 14.16 -11.26 -8.57
CA GLU A 86 15.16 -10.87 -7.55
C GLU A 86 14.56 -10.32 -6.25
N ILE A 87 13.32 -9.82 -6.29
CA ILE A 87 12.67 -9.21 -5.12
C ILE A 87 12.17 -10.26 -4.13
N PHE A 88 11.47 -11.29 -4.62
CA PHE A 88 10.91 -12.36 -3.79
C PHE A 88 11.67 -13.70 -3.90
N GLY A 89 12.53 -13.85 -4.90
CA GLY A 89 13.25 -15.09 -5.22
C GLY A 89 14.50 -15.35 -4.40
N LEU A 90 14.73 -14.60 -3.31
CA LEU A 90 15.93 -14.73 -2.46
C LEU A 90 16.14 -16.16 -1.95
N PHE A 91 15.05 -16.88 -1.67
CA PHE A 91 15.07 -18.26 -1.16
C PHE A 91 14.65 -19.30 -2.22
N GLY A 92 14.64 -18.93 -3.50
CA GLY A 92 14.25 -19.81 -4.59
C GLY A 92 12.83 -19.60 -5.11
N HIS A 93 12.45 -20.41 -6.10
CA HIS A 93 11.22 -20.25 -6.85
C HIS A 93 9.96 -20.46 -6.00
N ASP A 94 9.98 -21.42 -5.08
CA ASP A 94 8.82 -21.68 -4.21
C ASP A 94 8.52 -20.48 -3.30
N PHE A 95 9.56 -19.78 -2.85
CA PHE A 95 9.41 -18.56 -2.05
C PHE A 95 8.87 -17.39 -2.88
N TYR A 96 9.28 -17.29 -4.15
CA TYR A 96 8.71 -16.33 -5.09
C TYR A 96 7.20 -16.59 -5.31
N VAL A 97 6.79 -17.84 -5.52
CA VAL A 97 5.38 -18.21 -5.65
C VAL A 97 4.59 -17.92 -4.38
N ALA A 98 5.14 -18.26 -3.20
CA ALA A 98 4.54 -17.92 -1.91
C ALA A 98 4.38 -16.40 -1.74
N GLY A 99 5.39 -15.61 -2.12
CA GLY A 99 5.33 -14.16 -2.16
C GLY A 99 4.18 -13.64 -3.03
N ALA A 100 4.00 -14.21 -4.23
CA ALA A 100 2.89 -13.87 -5.12
C ALA A 100 1.52 -14.17 -4.49
N VAL A 101 1.36 -15.34 -3.86
CA VAL A 101 0.12 -15.69 -3.14
C VAL A 101 -0.16 -14.70 -2.00
N CYS A 102 0.86 -14.32 -1.24
CA CYS A 102 0.75 -13.33 -0.18
C CYS A 102 0.37 -11.94 -0.70
N VAL A 103 0.93 -11.50 -1.83
CA VAL A 103 0.54 -10.25 -2.50
C VAL A 103 -0.95 -10.31 -2.87
N CYS A 104 -1.39 -11.38 -3.52
CA CYS A 104 -2.81 -11.57 -3.88
C CYS A 104 -3.72 -11.50 -2.66
N LEU A 105 -3.32 -12.13 -1.55
CA LEU A 105 -4.05 -12.08 -0.28
C LEU A 105 -4.18 -10.63 0.23
N ILE A 106 -3.09 -9.86 0.21
CA ILE A 106 -3.12 -8.47 0.67
C ILE A 106 -4.08 -7.63 -0.19
N LEU A 107 -3.97 -7.74 -1.51
CA LEU A 107 -4.82 -7.01 -2.44
C LEU A 107 -6.30 -7.40 -2.29
N ALA A 108 -6.60 -8.69 -2.22
CA ALA A 108 -7.96 -9.17 -2.00
C ALA A 108 -8.56 -8.61 -0.71
N ARG A 109 -7.81 -8.66 0.40
CA ARG A 109 -8.25 -8.11 1.68
C ARG A 109 -8.48 -6.59 1.57
N GLU A 110 -7.57 -5.86 0.93
CA GLU A 110 -7.73 -4.42 0.75
C GLU A 110 -9.00 -4.03 0.00
N LEU A 111 -9.35 -4.78 -1.05
CA LEU A 111 -10.59 -4.59 -1.79
C LEU A 111 -11.82 -4.94 -0.94
N ILE A 112 -11.80 -6.09 -0.26
CA ILE A 112 -12.91 -6.55 0.60
C ILE A 112 -13.22 -5.52 1.69
N ILE A 113 -12.20 -5.08 2.43
CA ILE A 113 -12.41 -4.14 3.54
C ILE A 113 -12.79 -2.75 3.02
N SER A 114 -12.28 -2.33 1.86
CA SER A 114 -12.70 -1.06 1.25
C SER A 114 -14.17 -1.11 0.83
N ALA A 115 -14.61 -2.19 0.17
CA ALA A 115 -16.00 -2.40 -0.21
C ALA A 115 -16.92 -2.46 1.02
N PHE A 116 -16.53 -3.23 2.05
CA PHE A 116 -17.26 -3.31 3.31
C PHE A 116 -17.46 -1.94 3.95
N ARG A 117 -16.41 -1.10 3.95
CA ARG A 117 -16.47 0.25 4.51
C ARG A 117 -17.36 1.18 3.69
N GLN A 118 -17.40 1.01 2.37
CA GLN A 118 -18.30 1.76 1.50
C GLN A 118 -19.77 1.39 1.75
N ILE A 119 -20.07 0.09 1.89
CA ILE A 119 -21.42 -0.39 2.23
C ILE A 119 -21.86 0.16 3.60
N ALA A 120 -20.99 0.06 4.62
CA ALA A 120 -21.29 0.62 5.94
C ALA A 120 -21.59 2.12 5.89
N ALA A 121 -20.79 2.88 5.14
CA ALA A 121 -20.98 4.32 4.98
C ALA A 121 -22.28 4.66 4.25
N ALA A 122 -22.70 3.86 3.26
CA ALA A 122 -23.98 4.01 2.58
C ALA A 122 -25.16 3.78 3.53
N ASN A 123 -25.00 2.90 4.52
CA ASN A 123 -25.98 2.62 5.57
C ASN A 123 -25.86 3.58 6.78
N GLY A 124 -25.13 4.69 6.65
CA GLY A 124 -24.97 5.69 7.71
C GLY A 124 -24.03 5.28 8.86
N VAL A 125 -23.38 4.13 8.77
CA VAL A 125 -22.45 3.61 9.79
C VAL A 125 -21.01 3.98 9.41
N VAL A 126 -20.40 4.89 10.16
CA VAL A 126 -19.00 5.27 9.97
C VAL A 126 -18.08 4.34 10.77
N LEU A 127 -17.42 3.43 10.07
CA LEU A 127 -16.46 2.53 10.69
C LEU A 127 -15.08 3.20 10.83
N ALA A 128 -14.60 3.31 12.07
CA ALA A 128 -13.28 3.84 12.35
C ALA A 128 -12.17 2.83 11.97
N ALA A 129 -11.03 3.34 11.52
CA ALA A 129 -9.85 2.51 11.26
C ALA A 129 -9.25 2.01 12.58
N ASP A 130 -9.02 0.70 12.69
CA ASP A 130 -8.40 0.11 13.87
C ASP A 130 -6.87 0.30 13.87
N MET A 131 -6.25 0.13 15.04
CA MET A 131 -4.80 0.30 15.21
C MET A 131 -4.01 -0.72 14.39
N LEU A 132 -4.52 -1.95 14.24
CA LEU A 132 -3.88 -3.01 13.47
C LEU A 132 -3.82 -2.67 11.97
N GLY A 133 -4.86 -2.02 11.44
CA GLY A 133 -4.92 -1.53 10.06
C GLY A 133 -3.90 -0.43 9.80
N LYS A 134 -3.63 0.44 10.78
CA LYS A 134 -2.56 1.45 10.68
C LYS A 134 -1.18 0.80 10.68
N LEU A 135 -0.93 -0.13 11.61
CA LEU A 135 0.34 -0.87 11.67
C LEU A 135 0.59 -1.69 10.40
N LYS A 136 -0.45 -2.34 9.87
CA LYS A 136 -0.43 -3.06 8.60
C LYS A 136 0.04 -2.17 7.46
N THR A 137 -0.53 -0.97 7.35
CA THR A 137 -0.22 -0.03 6.26
C THR A 137 1.22 0.45 6.36
N ASN A 138 1.69 0.83 7.56
CA ASN A 138 3.08 1.21 7.77
C ASN A 138 4.05 0.07 7.41
N ALA A 139 3.77 -1.16 7.87
CA ALA A 139 4.61 -2.32 7.56
C ALA A 139 4.68 -2.58 6.05
N GLN A 140 3.56 -2.39 5.35
CA GLN A 140 3.45 -2.56 3.91
C GLN A 140 4.23 -1.50 3.14
N ASP A 141 4.09 -0.22 3.49
CA ASP A 141 4.83 0.85 2.82
C ASP A 141 6.34 0.69 3.02
N TYR A 142 6.78 0.35 4.24
CA TYR A 142 8.19 0.10 4.50
C TYR A 142 8.71 -1.15 3.79
N CYS A 143 7.91 -2.22 3.68
CA CYS A 143 8.36 -3.41 2.97
C CYS A 143 8.53 -3.14 1.47
N VAL A 144 7.61 -2.38 0.85
CA VAL A 144 7.70 -1.99 -0.56
C VAL A 144 8.97 -1.18 -0.81
N VAL A 145 9.24 -0.16 0.01
CA VAL A 145 10.45 0.66 -0.13
C VAL A 145 11.72 -0.19 -0.01
N ALA A 146 11.81 -1.04 1.01
CA ALA A 146 12.99 -1.88 1.24
C ALA A 146 13.21 -2.90 0.11
N LEU A 147 12.16 -3.61 -0.30
CA LEU A 147 12.22 -4.66 -1.32
C LEU A 147 12.50 -4.13 -2.72
N ILE A 148 11.97 -2.95 -3.08
CA ILE A 148 12.30 -2.33 -4.35
C ILE A 148 13.73 -1.78 -4.32
N ALA A 149 14.12 -1.08 -3.25
CA ALA A 149 15.46 -0.52 -3.15
C ALA A 149 16.56 -1.59 -3.18
N SER A 150 16.32 -2.77 -2.58
CA SER A 150 17.31 -3.86 -2.55
C SER A 150 17.74 -4.31 -3.96
N ALA A 151 16.86 -4.24 -4.95
CA ALA A 151 17.13 -4.64 -6.34
C ALA A 151 18.17 -3.74 -7.07
N SER A 152 18.54 -2.58 -6.51
CA SER A 152 19.64 -1.77 -7.04
C SER A 152 21.00 -2.07 -6.40
N PHE A 153 21.05 -2.90 -5.36
CA PHE A 153 22.28 -3.27 -4.67
C PHE A 153 22.71 -4.69 -5.04
N ALA A 154 23.97 -5.02 -4.76
CA ALA A 154 24.53 -6.36 -4.96
C ALA A 154 25.22 -6.88 -3.69
N GLY A 155 25.42 -8.20 -3.62
CA GLY A 155 26.20 -8.85 -2.56
C GLY A 155 25.53 -8.80 -1.18
N THR A 156 26.32 -8.51 -0.13
CA THR A 156 25.82 -8.51 1.26
C THR A 156 24.78 -7.42 1.50
N ALA A 157 24.95 -6.24 0.91
CA ALA A 157 24.01 -5.13 1.06
C ALA A 157 22.61 -5.50 0.55
N GLN A 158 22.53 -6.09 -0.66
CA GLN A 158 21.28 -6.59 -1.22
C GLN A 158 20.60 -7.60 -0.30
N LYS A 159 21.34 -8.60 0.20
CA LYS A 159 20.78 -9.65 1.06
C LYS A 159 20.19 -9.06 2.35
N VAL A 160 20.92 -8.17 3.02
CA VAL A 160 20.47 -7.54 4.28
C VAL A 160 19.19 -6.74 4.04
N ILE A 161 19.16 -5.89 3.02
CA ILE A 161 17.99 -5.04 2.72
C ILE A 161 16.79 -5.92 2.31
N SER A 162 17.01 -6.94 1.48
CA SER A 162 15.95 -7.88 1.08
C SER A 162 15.39 -8.65 2.27
N VAL A 163 16.20 -9.13 3.21
CA VAL A 163 15.72 -9.82 4.41
C VAL A 163 14.87 -8.89 5.27
N ILE A 164 15.31 -7.65 5.49
CA ILE A 164 14.52 -6.65 6.22
C ILE A 164 13.16 -6.43 5.51
N GLY A 165 13.19 -6.26 4.20
CA GLY A 165 11.98 -6.11 3.39
C GLY A 165 11.03 -7.30 3.47
N LEU A 166 11.56 -8.53 3.42
CA LEU A 166 10.77 -9.76 3.53
C LEU A 166 10.17 -9.96 4.93
N VAL A 167 10.89 -9.59 5.99
CA VAL A 167 10.37 -9.62 7.37
C VAL A 167 9.21 -8.62 7.53
N LEU A 168 9.38 -7.40 7.00
CA LEU A 168 8.32 -6.39 6.99
C LEU A 168 7.11 -6.85 6.15
N PHE A 169 7.36 -7.51 5.02
CA PHE A 169 6.32 -8.08 4.18
C PHE A 169 5.56 -9.19 4.92
N ALA A 170 6.25 -10.11 5.58
CA ALA A 170 5.62 -11.15 6.40
C ALA A 170 4.78 -10.55 7.53
N ALA A 171 5.30 -9.52 8.22
CA ALA A 171 4.54 -8.77 9.22
C ALA A 171 3.29 -8.12 8.61
N ALA A 172 3.40 -7.51 7.43
CA ALA A 172 2.27 -6.91 6.72
C ALA A 172 1.21 -7.95 6.36
N VAL A 173 1.59 -9.15 5.90
CA VAL A 173 0.68 -10.27 5.61
C VAL A 173 -0.07 -10.70 6.87
N ILE A 174 0.65 -10.96 7.96
CA ILE A 174 0.06 -11.38 9.25
C ILE A 174 -0.93 -10.32 9.75
N LEU A 175 -0.51 -9.05 9.78
CA LEU A 175 -1.37 -7.94 10.19
C LEU A 175 -2.56 -7.78 9.26
N THR A 176 -2.43 -8.08 7.97
CA THR A 176 -3.53 -8.03 7.00
C THR A 176 -4.61 -9.05 7.33
N VAL A 177 -4.21 -10.30 7.63
CA VAL A 177 -5.13 -11.36 8.02
C VAL A 177 -5.82 -11.02 9.35
N ILE A 178 -5.04 -10.71 10.39
CA ILE A 178 -5.57 -10.43 11.73
C ILE A 178 -6.50 -9.22 11.70
N SER A 179 -6.08 -8.12 11.07
CA SER A 179 -6.92 -6.93 10.97
C SER A 179 -8.16 -7.18 10.12
N GLY A 180 -8.09 -7.97 9.05
CA GLY A 180 -9.25 -8.33 8.22
C GLY A 180 -10.31 -9.08 9.02
N VAL A 181 -9.89 -10.13 9.74
CA VAL A 181 -10.78 -10.92 10.61
C VAL A 181 -11.35 -10.04 11.72
N SER A 182 -10.50 -9.28 12.43
CA SER A 182 -10.94 -8.41 13.52
C SER A 182 -11.97 -7.39 13.04
N TYR A 183 -11.79 -6.85 11.84
CA TYR A 183 -12.67 -5.84 11.28
C TYR A 183 -14.07 -6.39 10.96
N ILE A 184 -14.15 -7.59 10.36
CA ILE A 184 -15.42 -8.23 10.02
C ILE A 184 -16.15 -8.69 11.29
N VAL A 185 -15.43 -9.36 12.21
CA VAL A 185 -16.01 -9.92 13.44
C VAL A 185 -16.51 -8.84 14.41
N LYS A 186 -15.84 -7.68 14.48
CA LYS A 186 -16.29 -6.56 15.34
C LYS A 186 -17.48 -5.79 14.77
N ASN A 187 -17.78 -5.94 13.47
CA ASN A 187 -18.82 -5.16 12.80
C ASN A 187 -19.87 -6.04 12.10
N PRO A 188 -20.44 -7.07 12.77
CA PRO A 188 -21.39 -7.98 12.14
C PRO A 188 -22.70 -7.27 11.76
N ALA A 189 -23.00 -6.14 12.40
CA ALA A 189 -24.19 -5.33 12.13
C ALA A 189 -24.19 -4.73 10.72
N VAL A 190 -23.03 -4.54 10.08
CA VAL A 190 -22.92 -3.96 8.73
C VAL A 190 -23.46 -4.92 7.66
N LEU A 191 -23.36 -6.23 7.89
CA LEU A 191 -23.91 -7.26 7.00
C LEU A 191 -25.38 -7.58 7.29
N LYS A 192 -25.99 -6.93 8.29
CA LYS A 192 -27.35 -7.24 8.77
C LYS A 192 -28.43 -6.27 8.30
N THR A 193 -28.12 -5.31 7.44
CA THR A 193 -29.10 -4.41 6.79
C THR A 193 -29.45 -4.96 5.41
N GLU A 194 -30.65 -5.40 5.03
CA GLU A 194 -31.98 -5.65 5.63
C GLU A 194 -32.60 -6.86 4.89
N LYS A 195 -33.73 -7.38 5.40
CA LYS A 195 -34.68 -8.20 4.63
C LYS A 195 -35.46 -7.33 3.63
#